data_AF-A0A944W111-F1
#
_entry.id   AF-A0A944W111-F1
#
_cell.length_a   1.000
_cell.length_b   1.000
_cell.length_c   1.000
_cell.angle_alpha   90.00
_cell.angle_beta   90.00
_cell.angle_gamma   90.00
#
_symmetry.space_group_name_H-M   'P 1'
#
loop_
_entity.id
_entity.type
_entity.pdbx_description
1 polymer ?
#
loop_
_entity_poly.entity_id
_entity_poly.type
_entity_poly.pdbx_seq_one_letter_code
_entity_poly.pdbx_strand_id
1 'polypeptide(L)'
;MELDALKSLLDLCCKGNIQTIGTFQDVFGVDIYNFPMKVHKLDEQRASDFYCYCFEGDRIYKRFKTFRGECNIRSFQFLILECLFNEWIRRSDVEIAIYPLQGSEEWNEPTVVEDIRQDPLPIPNEKLEENEELNGLDATMKRLDEVDRVYLKVLSYSEIDLEPNDIRAISRVSGNNLQKTLENITELEESLSKRYERYKKQREELDKINYWILTYEKRIKKQMDDKRTNIMKAENQGDNKNELERKLLWRKKQKKKLLMKYRESSPKVSYREIAKLLDVSVGTVSSKIKNAKARLNEILNDTQSTEQLI
;
A
#
# COMPACT_ATOMS: atom_id res chain seq x y z
N MET A 1 8.02 31.36 -27.97
CA MET A 1 9.02 31.64 -26.92
C MET A 1 10.23 30.79 -27.24
N GLU A 2 11.39 31.40 -27.49
CA GLU A 2 12.61 30.65 -27.79
C GLU A 2 13.04 29.82 -26.56
N LEU A 3 13.53 28.60 -26.79
CA LEU A 3 13.82 27.62 -25.75
C LEU A 3 14.79 28.17 -24.68
N ASP A 4 15.75 28.98 -25.10
CA ASP A 4 16.77 29.56 -24.24
C ASP A 4 16.25 30.75 -23.42
N ALA A 5 15.27 31.50 -23.95
CA ALA A 5 14.55 32.53 -23.20
C ALA A 5 13.67 31.91 -22.10
N LEU A 6 13.01 30.78 -22.39
CA LEU A 6 12.23 30.04 -21.39
C LEU A 6 13.10 29.47 -20.27
N LYS A 7 14.25 28.86 -20.60
CA LYS A 7 15.18 28.30 -19.60
C LYS A 7 15.77 29.39 -18.71
N SER A 8 16.14 30.54 -19.29
CA SER A 8 16.65 31.69 -18.54
C SER A 8 15.58 32.28 -17.59
N LEU A 9 14.32 32.33 -18.05
CA LEU A 9 13.18 32.77 -17.25
C LEU A 9 12.92 31.81 -16.08
N LEU A 10 12.96 30.50 -16.30
CA LEU A 10 12.77 29.48 -15.27
C LEU A 10 13.89 29.43 -14.22
N ASP A 11 15.14 29.68 -14.63
CA ASP A 11 16.27 29.76 -13.69
C ASP A 11 16.22 31.01 -12.80
N LEU A 12 15.66 32.11 -13.31
CA LEU A 12 15.41 33.33 -12.53
C LEU A 12 14.18 33.19 -11.62
N CYS A 13 13.14 32.43 -12.04
CA CYS A 13 12.02 32.07 -11.18
C CYS A 13 12.45 31.20 -10.00
N CYS A 14 13.30 30.19 -10.22
CA CYS A 14 13.85 29.36 -9.14
C CYS A 14 14.71 30.15 -8.12
N LYS A 15 15.20 31.34 -8.50
CA LYS A 15 15.96 32.24 -7.63
C LYS A 15 15.07 33.25 -6.88
N GLY A 16 13.75 33.17 -7.04
CA GLY A 16 12.78 33.98 -6.29
C GLY A 16 12.60 35.41 -6.80
N ASN A 17 12.92 35.70 -8.07
CA ASN A 17 12.69 37.04 -8.62
C ASN A 17 11.20 37.28 -8.91
N ILE A 18 10.58 38.18 -8.13
CA ILE A 18 9.15 38.50 -8.14
C ILE A 18 8.66 38.96 -9.53
N GLN A 19 9.46 39.74 -10.25
CA GLN A 19 9.07 40.25 -11.57
C GLN A 19 8.97 39.12 -12.61
N THR A 20 9.88 38.14 -12.52
CA THR A 20 9.93 37.00 -13.44
C THR A 20 8.82 36.00 -13.16
N ILE A 21 8.47 35.80 -11.89
CA ILE A 21 7.32 35.00 -11.46
C ILE A 21 6.02 35.58 -12.02
N GLY A 22 5.85 36.91 -11.96
CA GLY A 22 4.71 37.60 -12.56
C GLY A 22 4.59 37.32 -14.06
N THR A 23 5.68 37.47 -14.81
CA THR A 23 5.67 37.17 -16.26
C THR A 23 5.34 35.71 -16.59
N PHE A 24 5.70 34.76 -15.73
CA PHE A 24 5.33 33.35 -15.91
C PHE A 24 3.84 33.11 -15.62
N GLN A 25 3.32 33.74 -14.57
CA GLN A 25 1.92 33.68 -14.19
C GLN A 25 1.01 34.33 -15.24
N ASP A 26 1.43 35.42 -15.87
CA ASP A 26 0.68 36.06 -16.95
C ASP A 26 0.54 35.15 -18.18
N VAL A 27 1.59 34.39 -18.51
CA VAL A 27 1.62 33.53 -19.70
C VAL A 27 0.95 32.17 -19.45
N PHE A 28 1.15 31.57 -18.28
CA PHE A 28 0.72 30.18 -18.00
C PHE A 28 -0.31 30.06 -16.87
N GLY A 29 -0.48 31.08 -16.04
CA GLY A 29 -1.30 31.03 -14.82
C GLY A 29 -2.77 30.73 -15.10
N VAL A 30 -3.35 31.34 -16.13
CA VAL A 30 -4.74 31.10 -16.55
C VAL A 30 -4.95 29.65 -16.96
N ASP A 31 -3.98 29.05 -17.66
CA ASP A 31 -4.06 27.66 -18.09
C ASP A 31 -3.87 26.69 -16.91
N ILE A 32 -2.99 27.02 -15.96
CA ILE A 32 -2.75 26.23 -14.75
C ILE A 32 -4.00 26.20 -13.86
N TYR A 33 -4.66 27.34 -13.66
CA TYR A 33 -5.88 27.45 -12.87
C TYR A 33 -7.06 26.71 -13.53
N ASN A 34 -7.22 26.87 -14.85
CA ASN A 34 -8.32 26.25 -15.58
C ASN A 34 -8.12 24.75 -15.84
N PHE A 35 -6.90 24.23 -15.67
CA PHE A 35 -6.59 22.81 -15.90
C PHE A 35 -7.46 21.85 -15.07
N PRO A 36 -7.51 21.92 -13.73
CA PRO A 36 -8.34 21.03 -12.91
C PRO A 36 -9.84 21.17 -13.21
N MET A 37 -10.31 22.36 -13.58
CA MET A 37 -11.71 22.58 -13.95
C MET A 37 -12.06 21.97 -15.32
N LYS A 38 -11.23 22.19 -16.35
CA LYS A 38 -11.51 21.73 -17.72
C LYS A 38 -11.26 20.23 -17.91
N VAL A 39 -10.20 19.70 -17.30
CA VAL A 39 -9.76 18.31 -17.50
C VAL A 39 -10.41 17.38 -16.48
N HIS A 40 -10.45 17.80 -15.21
CA HIS A 40 -10.90 16.96 -14.09
C HIS A 40 -12.26 17.36 -13.51
N LYS A 41 -12.90 18.43 -14.04
CA LYS A 41 -14.23 18.93 -13.62
C LYS A 41 -14.36 19.16 -12.11
N LEU A 42 -13.28 19.66 -11.50
CA LEU A 42 -13.27 20.05 -10.09
C LEU A 42 -13.91 21.42 -9.86
N ASP A 43 -14.33 21.63 -8.61
CA ASP A 43 -14.91 22.89 -8.15
C ASP A 43 -13.86 24.01 -8.03
N GLU A 44 -14.33 25.25 -8.02
CA GLU A 44 -13.49 26.46 -8.05
C GLU A 44 -12.53 26.54 -6.85
N GLN A 45 -13.01 26.18 -5.66
CA GLN A 45 -12.18 26.13 -4.44
C GLN A 45 -11.00 25.16 -4.59
N ARG A 46 -11.28 23.94 -5.09
CA ARG A 46 -10.26 22.91 -5.32
C ARG A 46 -9.30 23.29 -6.46
N ALA A 47 -9.76 24.05 -7.45
CA ALA A 47 -8.90 24.59 -8.50
C ALA A 47 -7.93 25.64 -7.94
N SER A 48 -8.37 26.48 -7.00
CA SER A 48 -7.52 27.44 -6.29
C SER A 48 -6.47 26.73 -5.42
N ASP A 49 -6.84 25.68 -4.71
CA ASP A 49 -5.91 24.87 -3.90
C ASP A 49 -4.84 24.21 -4.78
N PHE A 50 -5.23 23.65 -5.91
CA PHE A 50 -4.29 23.07 -6.88
C PHE A 50 -3.34 24.13 -7.47
N TYR A 51 -3.86 25.33 -7.75
CA TYR A 51 -3.05 26.44 -8.23
C TYR A 51 -1.96 26.80 -7.21
N CYS A 52 -2.34 26.99 -5.93
CA CYS A 52 -1.39 27.24 -4.84
C CYS A 52 -0.35 26.11 -4.71
N TYR A 53 -0.80 24.85 -4.80
CA TYR A 53 0.07 23.67 -4.73
C TYR A 53 1.13 23.62 -5.85
N CYS A 54 0.80 24.09 -7.06
CA CYS A 54 1.73 24.09 -8.18
C CYS A 54 2.91 25.04 -7.98
N PHE A 55 2.65 26.18 -7.34
CA PHE A 55 3.67 27.20 -7.05
C PHE A 55 4.37 26.97 -5.70
N GLU A 56 3.79 26.19 -4.80
CA GLU A 56 4.39 25.84 -3.50
C GLU A 56 5.72 25.07 -3.67
N GLY A 57 6.83 25.65 -3.18
CA GLY A 57 8.16 25.02 -3.23
C GLY A 57 8.78 24.91 -4.61
N ASP A 58 8.38 25.78 -5.54
CA ASP A 58 8.89 25.87 -6.92
C ASP A 58 8.71 24.59 -7.75
N ARG A 59 7.68 23.79 -7.43
CA ARG A 59 7.45 22.47 -8.03
C ARG A 59 7.22 22.56 -9.54
N ILE A 60 6.44 23.54 -9.97
CA ILE A 60 6.20 23.76 -11.40
C ILE A 60 7.48 24.17 -12.13
N TYR A 61 8.28 25.08 -11.56
CA TYR A 61 9.52 25.57 -12.20
C TYR A 61 10.56 24.46 -12.36
N LYS A 62 10.74 23.61 -11.33
CA LYS A 62 11.65 22.46 -11.38
C LYS A 62 11.29 21.48 -12.49
N ARG A 63 10.00 21.26 -12.75
CA ARG A 63 9.52 20.37 -13.82
C ARG A 63 9.56 21.02 -15.19
N PHE A 64 9.30 22.32 -15.29
CA PHE A 64 9.45 23.04 -16.55
C PHE A 64 10.91 23.11 -17.02
N LYS A 65 11.88 23.10 -16.09
CA LYS A 65 13.32 23.08 -16.41
C LYS A 65 13.77 21.84 -17.17
N THR A 66 13.06 20.71 -17.05
CA THR A 66 13.39 19.48 -17.80
C THR A 66 12.94 19.51 -19.26
N PHE A 67 12.36 20.63 -19.73
CA PHE A 67 11.94 20.79 -21.11
C PHE A 67 13.12 20.80 -22.09
N ARG A 68 13.15 19.81 -22.99
CA ARG A 68 14.17 19.66 -24.05
C ARG A 68 13.75 20.23 -25.40
N GLY A 69 12.51 20.69 -25.56
CA GLY A 69 12.02 21.29 -26.83
C GLY A 69 11.52 20.30 -27.88
N GLU A 70 11.47 19.00 -27.57
CA GLU A 70 11.04 17.94 -28.50
C GLU A 70 9.52 17.95 -28.78
N CYS A 71 8.73 18.65 -27.96
CA CYS A 71 7.28 18.77 -28.11
C CYS A 71 6.82 20.22 -27.90
N ASN A 72 5.58 20.53 -28.31
CA ASN A 72 4.99 21.85 -28.07
C ASN A 72 4.92 22.14 -26.57
N ILE A 73 5.31 23.36 -26.17
CA ILE A 73 5.34 23.81 -24.77
C ILE A 73 3.99 23.63 -24.06
N ARG A 74 2.86 23.78 -24.76
CA ARG A 74 1.53 23.57 -24.16
C ARG A 74 1.22 22.09 -23.93
N SER A 75 1.67 21.21 -24.82
CA SER A 75 1.56 19.76 -24.64
C SER A 75 2.45 19.28 -23.48
N PHE A 76 3.63 19.87 -23.33
CA PHE A 76 4.52 19.60 -22.20
C PHE A 76 3.95 20.13 -20.88
N GLN A 77 3.39 21.34 -20.88
CA GLN A 77 2.67 21.91 -19.74
C GLN A 77 1.53 21.01 -19.30
N PHE A 78 0.73 20.50 -20.23
CA PHE A 78 -0.36 19.57 -19.92
C PHE A 78 0.16 18.33 -19.18
N LEU A 79 1.24 17.71 -19.68
CA LEU A 79 1.85 16.54 -19.05
C LEU A 79 2.37 16.84 -17.64
N ILE A 80 3.02 17.99 -17.45
CA ILE A 80 3.49 18.43 -16.13
C ILE A 80 2.32 18.61 -15.17
N LEU A 81 1.26 19.29 -15.62
CA LEU A 81 0.08 19.53 -14.80
C LEU A 81 -0.65 18.24 -14.46
N GLU A 82 -0.74 17.29 -15.38
CA GLU A 82 -1.31 15.97 -15.12
C GLU A 82 -0.49 15.19 -14.07
N CYS A 83 0.85 15.23 -14.15
CA CYS A 83 1.71 14.63 -13.13
C CYS A 83 1.55 15.30 -11.76
N LEU A 84 1.56 16.64 -11.71
CA LEU A 84 1.39 17.40 -10.46
C LEU A 84 0.00 17.20 -9.85
N PHE A 85 -1.03 17.13 -10.70
CA PHE A 85 -2.41 16.89 -10.28
C PHE A 85 -2.57 15.51 -9.66
N ASN A 86 -2.02 14.47 -10.28
CA ASN A 86 -2.05 13.12 -9.70
C ASN A 86 -1.26 13.01 -8.39
N GLU A 87 -0.21 13.81 -8.20
CA GLU A 87 0.49 13.90 -6.91
C GLU A 87 -0.32 14.67 -5.87
N TRP A 88 -0.96 15.76 -6.26
CA TRP A 88 -1.81 16.55 -5.40
C TRP A 88 -3.02 15.75 -4.91
N ILE A 89 -3.75 15.07 -5.80
CA ILE A 89 -4.87 14.18 -5.44
C ILE A 89 -4.41 13.04 -4.53
N ARG A 90 -3.24 12.43 -4.80
CA ARG A 90 -2.69 11.41 -3.91
C ARG A 90 -2.38 11.93 -2.50
N ARG A 91 -2.13 13.24 -2.35
CA ARG A 91 -1.90 13.89 -1.05
C ARG A 91 -3.20 14.39 -0.41
N SER A 92 -4.16 14.87 -1.19
CA SER A 92 -5.44 15.36 -0.68
C SER A 92 -6.48 14.27 -0.41
N ASP A 93 -6.41 13.12 -1.08
CA ASP A 93 -7.22 11.93 -0.72
C ASP A 93 -6.78 11.30 0.63
N VAL A 94 -5.69 11.79 1.24
CA VAL A 94 -5.27 11.46 2.62
C VAL A 94 -5.97 12.35 3.65
N GLU A 95 -6.76 13.35 3.23
CA GLU A 95 -7.70 14.01 4.13
C GLU A 95 -8.81 13.04 4.52
N ILE A 96 -8.75 12.63 5.78
CA ILE A 96 -9.74 11.85 6.53
C ILE A 96 -11.14 12.25 6.05
N ALA A 97 -11.84 11.32 5.40
CA ALA A 97 -13.27 11.42 5.19
C ALA A 97 -13.95 11.37 6.56
N ILE A 98 -14.00 12.51 7.26
CA ILE A 98 -14.82 12.69 8.44
C ILE A 98 -16.25 12.67 7.92
N TYR A 99 -16.86 11.49 7.92
CA TYR A 99 -18.30 11.39 7.77
C TYR A 99 -18.92 12.15 8.95
N PRO A 100 -19.71 13.22 8.71
CA PRO A 100 -20.49 13.80 9.79
C PRO A 100 -21.44 12.72 10.26
N LEU A 101 -21.29 12.34 11.54
CA LEU A 101 -22.19 11.41 12.22
C LEU A 101 -23.55 12.12 12.40
N GLN A 102 -24.31 12.26 11.33
CA GLN A 102 -25.72 12.62 11.43
C GLN A 102 -26.48 11.38 11.85
N GLY A 103 -26.91 11.38 13.12
CA GLY A 103 -27.80 10.39 13.67
C GLY A 103 -29.10 10.35 12.86
N SER A 104 -29.28 9.27 12.11
CA SER A 104 -30.61 8.81 11.75
C SER A 104 -31.03 7.80 12.81
N GLU A 105 -31.95 8.24 13.67
CA GLU A 105 -32.77 7.36 14.49
C GLU A 105 -33.52 6.40 13.57
N GLU A 106 -33.07 5.16 13.51
CA GLU A 106 -33.94 4.01 13.29
C GLU A 106 -33.19 2.76 13.79
N TRP A 107 -33.52 2.39 15.01
CA TRP A 107 -33.16 1.10 15.58
C TRP A 107 -33.82 0.01 14.75
N ASN A 108 -33.04 -0.69 13.94
CA ASN A 108 -33.35 -2.06 13.53
C ASN A 108 -32.06 -2.86 13.30
N GLU A 109 -31.90 -3.83 14.20
CA GLU A 109 -30.99 -4.99 14.22
C GLU A 109 -29.47 -4.76 14.16
N PRO A 110 -28.70 -5.42 15.05
CA PRO A 110 -27.25 -5.41 14.99
C PRO A 110 -26.82 -6.28 13.81
N THR A 111 -26.64 -5.65 12.65
CA THR A 111 -25.73 -6.24 11.66
C THR A 111 -24.37 -6.22 12.32
N VAL A 112 -23.91 -7.40 12.76
CA VAL A 112 -22.57 -7.61 13.27
C VAL A 112 -21.61 -7.05 12.22
N VAL A 113 -21.14 -5.83 12.45
CA VAL A 113 -19.96 -5.30 11.80
C VAL A 113 -18.85 -6.15 12.38
N GLU A 114 -18.58 -7.27 11.71
CA GLU A 114 -17.32 -7.98 11.91
C GLU A 114 -16.23 -6.93 11.76
N ASP A 115 -15.57 -6.69 12.87
CA ASP A 115 -14.47 -5.78 13.08
C ASP A 115 -13.39 -6.09 12.03
N ILE A 116 -13.50 -5.46 10.86
CA ILE A 116 -12.40 -5.39 9.89
C ILE A 116 -11.44 -4.35 10.46
N ARG A 117 -10.82 -4.69 11.60
CA ARG A 117 -9.50 -4.17 11.95
C ARG A 117 -8.55 -4.72 10.90
N GLN A 118 -8.44 -4.03 9.78
CA GLN A 118 -7.19 -4.00 9.07
C GLN A 118 -6.28 -3.15 9.94
N ASP A 119 -5.33 -3.80 10.62
CA ASP A 119 -4.21 -3.10 11.22
C ASP A 119 -3.63 -2.12 10.18
N PRO A 120 -3.29 -0.88 10.56
CA PRO A 120 -2.76 0.10 9.62
C PRO A 120 -1.50 -0.48 8.96
N LEU A 121 -1.47 -0.52 7.64
CA LEU A 121 -0.22 -0.73 6.91
C LEU A 121 0.72 0.44 7.29
N PRO A 122 1.99 0.19 7.66
CA PRO A 122 2.91 1.24 8.02
C PRO A 122 3.12 2.17 6.82
N ILE A 123 3.05 3.48 7.09
CA ILE A 123 3.32 4.55 6.13
C ILE A 123 4.81 4.44 5.76
N PRO A 124 5.20 4.36 4.48
CA PRO A 124 6.61 4.26 4.12
C PRO A 124 7.32 5.60 4.37
N ASN A 125 8.03 5.70 5.51
CA ASN A 125 9.11 6.65 5.71
C ASN A 125 10.41 6.01 5.18
N GLU A 126 10.43 5.77 3.85
CA GLU A 126 11.52 5.08 3.15
C GLU A 126 12.82 5.90 3.24
N LYS A 127 13.69 5.55 4.21
CA LYS A 127 15.12 5.24 4.03
C LYS A 127 15.99 5.32 5.29
N LEU A 128 15.46 5.79 6.43
CA LEU A 128 16.25 5.92 7.66
C LEU A 128 15.78 5.01 8.82
N GLU A 129 14.49 4.66 8.89
CA GLU A 129 13.94 3.87 10.01
C GLU A 129 14.12 2.35 9.84
N GLU A 130 14.13 1.81 8.60
CA GLU A 130 14.27 0.36 8.37
C GLU A 130 15.56 -0.22 8.95
N ASN A 131 16.68 0.52 8.92
CA ASN A 131 17.93 0.04 9.49
C ASN A 131 17.96 0.10 11.02
N GLU A 132 17.27 1.05 11.65
CA GLU A 132 17.23 1.17 13.12
C GLU A 132 16.23 0.17 13.73
N GLU A 133 15.08 -0.05 13.08
CA GLU A 133 14.10 -1.05 13.52
C GLU A 133 14.61 -2.49 13.34
N LEU A 134 15.25 -2.81 12.21
CA LEU A 134 15.86 -4.13 12.00
C LEU A 134 16.99 -4.39 13.03
N ASN A 135 17.79 -3.37 13.34
CA ASN A 135 18.83 -3.46 14.38
C ASN A 135 18.22 -3.57 15.80
N GLY A 136 17.11 -2.89 16.07
CA GLY A 136 16.36 -3.00 17.32
C GLY A 136 15.73 -4.37 17.51
N LEU A 137 15.17 -4.96 16.44
CA LEU A 137 14.59 -6.30 16.44
C LEU A 137 15.66 -7.38 16.61
N ASP A 138 16.81 -7.25 15.93
CA ASP A 138 17.95 -8.15 16.15
C ASP A 138 18.56 -8.00 17.55
N ALA A 139 18.63 -6.78 18.09
CA ALA A 139 19.12 -6.52 19.44
C ALA A 139 18.16 -7.08 20.52
N THR A 140 16.86 -6.94 20.34
CA THR A 140 15.84 -7.50 21.24
C THR A 140 15.77 -9.02 21.13
N MET A 141 15.90 -9.59 19.93
CA MET A 141 16.00 -11.04 19.73
C MET A 141 17.27 -11.62 20.37
N LYS A 142 18.38 -10.87 20.40
CA LYS A 142 19.60 -11.28 21.12
C LYS A 142 19.43 -11.38 22.64
N ARG A 143 18.47 -10.64 23.23
CA ARG A 143 18.12 -10.71 24.65
C ARG A 143 17.27 -11.94 25.00
N LEU A 144 16.63 -12.56 24.00
CA LEU A 144 15.85 -13.79 24.19
C LEU A 144 16.76 -15.02 24.34
N ASP A 145 16.28 -15.99 25.13
CA ASP A 145 16.91 -17.30 25.27
C ASP A 145 17.06 -18.00 23.90
N GLU A 146 18.13 -18.78 23.72
CA GLU A 146 18.47 -19.42 22.44
C GLU A 146 17.31 -20.26 21.90
N VAL A 147 16.64 -20.99 22.80
CA VAL A 147 15.52 -21.86 22.45
C VAL A 147 14.30 -21.05 21.99
N ASP A 148 13.93 -20.01 22.74
CA ASP A 148 12.76 -19.18 22.43
C ASP A 148 12.95 -18.41 21.11
N ARG A 149 14.19 -17.97 20.84
CA ARG A 149 14.60 -17.32 19.59
C ARG A 149 14.40 -18.25 18.39
N VAL A 150 14.80 -19.51 18.50
CA VAL A 150 14.62 -20.50 17.43
C VAL A 150 13.14 -20.72 17.12
N TYR A 151 12.27 -20.87 18.13
CA TYR A 151 10.83 -21.03 17.89
C TYR A 151 10.21 -19.83 17.19
N LEU A 152 10.63 -18.61 17.52
CA LEU A 152 10.16 -17.40 16.86
C LEU A 152 10.72 -17.26 15.43
N LYS A 153 12.03 -17.46 15.24
CA LYS A 153 12.66 -17.39 13.92
C LYS A 153 12.11 -18.43 12.95
N VAL A 154 11.87 -19.67 13.41
CA VAL A 154 11.27 -20.72 12.57
C VAL A 154 9.81 -20.38 12.25
N LEU A 155 9.07 -19.77 13.18
CA LEU A 155 7.69 -19.32 12.91
C LEU A 155 7.67 -18.21 11.84
N SER A 156 8.62 -17.28 11.91
CA SER A 156 8.79 -16.16 10.99
C SER A 156 9.81 -16.46 9.88
N TYR A 157 10.03 -17.73 9.53
CA TYR A 157 11.03 -18.12 8.54
C TYR A 157 10.79 -17.47 7.16
N SER A 158 9.54 -17.05 6.89
CA SER A 158 9.16 -16.25 5.72
C SER A 158 9.76 -14.83 5.68
N GLU A 159 10.14 -14.31 6.83
CA GLU A 159 10.49 -12.90 7.07
C GLU A 159 11.92 -12.75 7.61
N ILE A 160 12.44 -13.76 8.32
CA ILE A 160 13.76 -13.76 8.98
C ILE A 160 14.56 -14.98 8.55
N ASP A 161 15.76 -14.75 8.05
CA ASP A 161 16.70 -15.81 7.66
C ASP A 161 17.24 -16.56 8.90
N LEU A 162 17.46 -17.87 8.73
CA LEU A 162 18.11 -18.71 9.75
C LEU A 162 19.62 -18.55 9.67
N GLU A 163 20.24 -18.10 10.77
CA GLU A 163 21.70 -18.05 10.85
C GLU A 163 22.29 -19.43 11.12
N PRO A 164 23.59 -19.65 10.80
CA PRO A 164 24.28 -20.90 11.12
C PRO A 164 24.28 -21.27 12.62
N ASN A 165 24.10 -20.29 13.50
CA ASN A 165 23.94 -20.52 14.94
C ASN A 165 22.54 -21.04 15.29
N ASP A 166 21.51 -20.55 14.59
CA ASP A 166 20.13 -21.02 14.77
C ASP A 166 19.97 -22.45 14.27
N ILE A 167 20.62 -22.82 13.15
CA ILE A 167 20.62 -24.20 12.63
C ILE A 167 21.26 -25.16 13.66
N ARG A 168 22.35 -24.73 14.31
CA ARG A 168 22.98 -25.49 15.40
C ARG A 168 22.07 -25.61 16.62
N ALA A 169 21.33 -24.54 16.97
CA ALA A 169 20.36 -24.58 18.05
C ALA A 169 19.17 -25.50 17.72
N ILE A 170 18.68 -25.52 16.48
CA ILE A 170 17.65 -26.47 15.99
C ILE A 170 18.11 -27.92 16.12
N SER A 171 19.38 -28.21 15.79
CA SER A 171 19.98 -29.54 15.98
C SER A 171 20.04 -29.94 17.46
N ARG A 172 20.40 -29.03 18.35
CA ARG A 172 20.39 -29.29 19.80
C ARG A 172 18.98 -29.55 20.34
N VAL A 173 18.00 -28.76 19.90
CA VAL A 173 16.60 -28.87 20.38
C VAL A 173 15.94 -30.15 19.87
N SER A 174 16.16 -30.51 18.61
CA SER A 174 15.56 -31.73 18.03
C SER A 174 16.32 -33.02 18.34
N GLY A 175 17.53 -32.92 18.88
CA GLY A 175 18.41 -34.08 19.11
C GLY A 175 18.89 -34.78 17.83
N ASN A 176 18.61 -34.22 16.64
CA ASN A 176 19.01 -34.78 15.35
C ASN A 176 20.41 -34.30 14.95
N ASN A 177 21.11 -35.12 14.15
CA ASN A 177 22.36 -34.74 13.51
C ASN A 177 22.15 -33.52 12.58
N LEU A 178 23.15 -32.65 12.48
CA LEU A 178 23.14 -31.42 11.68
C LEU A 178 22.71 -31.68 10.22
N GLN A 179 23.13 -32.81 9.65
CA GLN A 179 22.78 -33.18 8.28
C GLN A 179 21.29 -33.48 8.12
N LYS A 180 20.69 -34.21 9.06
CA LYS A 180 19.25 -34.50 9.07
C LYS A 180 18.43 -33.23 9.33
N THR A 181 18.93 -32.30 10.15
CA THR A 181 18.25 -31.01 10.33
C THR A 181 18.29 -30.17 9.07
N LEU A 182 19.38 -30.18 8.31
CA LEU A 182 19.46 -29.50 7.02
C LEU A 182 18.48 -30.11 6.02
N GLU A 183 18.40 -31.44 5.95
CA GLU A 183 17.40 -32.13 5.11
C GLU A 183 15.96 -31.72 5.47
N ASN A 184 15.61 -31.69 6.76
CA ASN A 184 14.29 -31.24 7.21
C ASN A 184 14.02 -29.76 6.88
N ILE A 185 15.03 -28.89 6.94
CA ILE A 185 14.91 -27.48 6.54
C ILE A 185 14.69 -27.39 5.03
N THR A 186 15.43 -28.15 4.22
CA THR A 186 15.23 -28.16 2.76
C THR A 186 13.84 -28.67 2.37
N GLU A 187 13.32 -29.69 3.06
CA GLU A 187 11.94 -30.16 2.84
C GLU A 187 10.92 -29.07 3.19
N LEU A 188 11.18 -28.31 4.25
CA LEU A 188 10.36 -27.17 4.65
C LEU A 188 10.43 -26.04 3.62
N GLU A 189 11.61 -25.67 3.15
CA GLU A 189 11.83 -24.69 2.07
C GLU A 189 11.09 -25.07 0.79
N GLU A 190 11.18 -26.32 0.34
CA GLU A 190 10.45 -26.80 -0.82
C GLU A 190 8.93 -26.70 -0.63
N SER A 191 8.45 -27.08 0.56
CA SER A 191 7.03 -27.02 0.88
C SER A 191 6.50 -25.59 0.91
N LEU A 192 7.31 -24.66 1.42
CA LEU A 192 7.02 -23.23 1.45
C LEU A 192 7.05 -22.64 0.05
N SER A 193 8.08 -22.93 -0.74
CA SER A 193 8.20 -22.48 -2.14
C SER A 193 6.97 -22.87 -2.96
N LYS A 194 6.51 -24.12 -2.85
CA LYS A 194 5.27 -24.59 -3.50
C LYS A 194 4.02 -23.81 -3.03
N ARG A 195 3.94 -23.42 -1.76
CA ARG A 195 2.85 -22.57 -1.24
C ARG A 195 2.96 -21.14 -1.73
N TYR A 196 4.16 -20.56 -1.74
CA TYR A 196 4.43 -19.22 -2.27
C TYR A 196 4.02 -19.10 -3.73
N GLU A 197 4.33 -20.10 -4.57
CA GLU A 197 3.89 -20.10 -5.96
C GLU A 197 2.35 -20.12 -6.08
N ARG A 198 1.68 -20.93 -5.26
CA ARG A 198 0.21 -20.97 -5.22
C ARG A 198 -0.37 -19.64 -4.76
N TYR A 199 0.19 -19.06 -3.72
CA TYR A 199 -0.20 -17.77 -3.16
C TYR A 199 -0.02 -16.66 -4.20
N LYS A 200 1.13 -16.63 -4.90
CA LYS A 200 1.42 -15.69 -5.99
C LYS A 200 0.40 -15.81 -7.12
N LYS A 201 0.11 -17.03 -7.59
CA LYS A 201 -0.92 -17.27 -8.63
C LYS A 201 -2.30 -16.78 -8.18
N GLN A 202 -2.68 -17.03 -6.92
CA GLN A 202 -3.96 -16.57 -6.39
C GLN A 202 -4.02 -15.04 -6.24
N ARG A 203 -2.90 -14.40 -5.87
CA ARG A 203 -2.76 -12.94 -5.81
C ARG A 203 -2.93 -12.31 -7.19
N GLU A 204 -2.26 -12.83 -8.21
CA GLU A 204 -2.40 -12.36 -9.60
C GLU A 204 -3.84 -12.49 -10.11
N GLU A 205 -4.53 -13.59 -9.79
CA GLU A 205 -5.95 -13.76 -10.12
C GLU A 205 -6.84 -12.77 -9.35
N LEU A 206 -6.52 -12.48 -8.09
CA LEU A 206 -7.24 -11.48 -7.30
C LEU A 206 -7.07 -10.08 -7.88
N ASP A 207 -5.87 -9.72 -8.33
CA ASP A 207 -5.57 -8.45 -8.97
C ASP A 207 -6.32 -8.29 -10.30
N LYS A 208 -6.38 -9.36 -11.12
CA LYS A 208 -7.22 -9.38 -12.33
C LYS A 208 -8.69 -9.14 -12.00
N ILE A 209 -9.23 -9.81 -10.98
CA ILE A 209 -10.64 -9.62 -10.57
C ILE A 209 -10.87 -8.19 -10.06
N ASN A 210 -9.96 -7.65 -9.25
CA ASN A 210 -10.03 -6.28 -8.75
C ASN A 210 -9.99 -5.26 -9.90
N TYR A 211 -9.13 -5.46 -10.89
CA TYR A 211 -9.08 -4.64 -12.10
C TYR A 211 -10.44 -4.62 -12.83
N TRP A 212 -11.07 -5.79 -13.01
CA TRP A 212 -12.40 -5.87 -13.64
C TRP A 212 -13.49 -5.22 -12.81
N ILE A 213 -13.48 -5.39 -11.48
CA ILE A 213 -14.42 -4.71 -10.57
C ILE A 213 -14.31 -3.20 -10.73
N LEU A 214 -13.09 -2.64 -10.63
CA LEU A 214 -12.84 -1.21 -10.80
C LEU A 214 -13.29 -0.72 -12.19
N THR A 215 -13.03 -1.50 -13.23
CA THR A 215 -13.43 -1.17 -14.60
C THR A 215 -14.95 -1.13 -14.75
N TYR A 216 -15.66 -2.10 -14.16
CA TYR A 216 -17.13 -2.11 -14.18
C TYR A 216 -17.72 -0.97 -13.35
N GLU A 217 -17.16 -0.68 -12.17
CA GLU A 217 -17.60 0.45 -11.33
C GLU A 217 -17.41 1.79 -12.06
N LYS A 218 -16.25 2.01 -12.71
CA LYS A 218 -16.01 3.19 -13.53
C LYS A 218 -16.99 3.30 -14.71
N ARG A 219 -17.31 2.19 -15.39
CA ARG A 219 -18.27 2.16 -16.50
C ARG A 219 -19.70 2.46 -16.04
N ILE A 220 -20.12 1.90 -14.91
CA ILE A 220 -21.43 2.17 -14.31
C ILE A 220 -21.52 3.65 -13.90
N LYS A 221 -20.48 4.20 -13.26
CA LYS A 221 -20.43 5.62 -12.88
C LYS A 221 -20.55 6.53 -14.11
N LYS A 222 -19.77 6.26 -15.16
CA LYS A 222 -19.86 7.01 -16.43
C LYS A 222 -21.26 6.94 -17.06
N GLN A 223 -21.90 5.78 -17.07
CA GLN A 223 -23.29 5.66 -17.56
C GLN A 223 -24.29 6.44 -16.69
N MET A 224 -24.06 6.54 -15.36
CA MET A 224 -24.91 7.37 -14.50
C MET A 224 -24.72 8.86 -14.79
N ASP A 225 -23.49 9.31 -15.01
CA ASP A 225 -23.17 10.69 -15.36
C ASP A 225 -23.72 11.06 -16.77
N ASP A 226 -23.64 10.14 -17.73
CA ASP A 226 -24.18 10.31 -19.09
C ASP A 226 -25.73 10.35 -19.09
N LYS A 227 -26.41 9.55 -18.25
CA LYS A 227 -27.88 9.62 -18.09
C LYS A 227 -28.35 10.94 -17.46
N ARG A 228 -27.56 11.51 -16.53
CA ARG A 228 -27.85 12.82 -15.92
C ARG A 228 -27.74 13.96 -16.93
N THR A 229 -26.89 13.82 -17.95
CA THR A 229 -26.64 14.87 -18.95
C THR A 229 -27.49 14.74 -20.21
N ASN A 230 -28.05 13.56 -20.53
CA ASN A 230 -28.80 13.36 -21.77
C ASN A 230 -29.96 12.35 -21.63
N ILE A 231 -31.19 12.87 -21.48
CA ILE A 231 -32.42 12.09 -21.20
C ILE A 231 -32.80 11.17 -22.39
N MET A 232 -32.50 11.54 -23.64
CA MET A 232 -32.92 10.79 -24.84
C MET A 232 -32.11 9.51 -25.13
N LYS A 233 -30.98 9.27 -24.45
CA LYS A 233 -30.17 8.02 -24.60
C LYS A 233 -30.49 6.94 -23.56
N ALA A 234 -31.50 7.16 -22.72
CA ALA A 234 -31.73 6.40 -21.50
C ALA A 234 -32.26 4.96 -21.71
N GLU A 235 -33.04 4.70 -22.77
CA GLU A 235 -33.70 3.40 -22.98
C GLU A 235 -32.72 2.28 -23.37
N ASN A 236 -31.86 2.48 -24.37
CA ASN A 236 -30.83 1.48 -24.76
C ASN A 236 -29.68 1.33 -23.73
N GLN A 237 -29.57 2.24 -22.76
CA GLN A 237 -28.59 2.16 -21.68
C GLN A 237 -29.12 1.44 -20.42
N GLY A 238 -30.41 1.15 -20.33
CA GLY A 238 -31.00 0.39 -19.22
C GLY A 238 -30.52 -1.06 -19.17
N ASP A 239 -30.63 -1.77 -20.30
CA ASP A 239 -30.23 -3.18 -20.40
C ASP A 239 -28.72 -3.39 -20.26
N ASN A 240 -27.93 -2.49 -20.85
CA ASN A 240 -26.48 -2.49 -20.70
C ASN A 240 -26.03 -2.26 -19.25
N LYS A 241 -26.76 -1.44 -18.48
CA LYS A 241 -26.44 -1.19 -17.06
C LYS A 241 -26.74 -2.43 -16.21
N ASN A 242 -27.92 -3.03 -16.37
CA ASN A 242 -28.31 -4.24 -15.65
C ASN A 242 -27.33 -5.40 -15.94
N GLU A 243 -26.82 -5.50 -17.17
CA GLU A 243 -25.81 -6.49 -17.53
C GLU A 243 -24.45 -6.21 -16.86
N LEU A 244 -24.01 -4.95 -16.80
CA LEU A 244 -22.77 -4.55 -16.10
C LEU A 244 -22.88 -4.78 -14.59
N GLU A 245 -24.03 -4.51 -13.99
CA GLU A 245 -24.29 -4.78 -12.57
C GLU A 245 -24.28 -6.28 -12.26
N ARG A 246 -24.88 -7.11 -13.13
CA ARG A 246 -24.79 -8.58 -13.02
C ARG A 246 -23.34 -9.06 -13.11
N LYS A 247 -22.56 -8.52 -14.05
CA LYS A 247 -21.11 -8.83 -14.18
C LYS A 247 -20.32 -8.38 -12.94
N LEU A 248 -20.64 -7.22 -12.37
CA LEU A 248 -20.04 -6.71 -11.13
C LEU A 248 -20.33 -7.64 -9.94
N LEU A 249 -21.60 -7.98 -9.72
CA LEU A 249 -22.04 -8.90 -8.65
C LEU A 249 -21.37 -10.26 -8.78
N TRP A 250 -21.28 -10.78 -10.00
CA TRP A 250 -20.58 -12.03 -10.27
C TRP A 250 -19.09 -11.94 -9.92
N ARG A 251 -18.40 -10.87 -10.32
CA ARG A 251 -16.97 -10.65 -9.97
C ARG A 251 -16.77 -10.44 -8.47
N LYS A 252 -17.67 -9.75 -7.76
CA LYS A 252 -17.63 -9.62 -6.29
C LYS A 252 -17.81 -10.98 -5.59
N LYS A 253 -18.70 -11.83 -6.08
CA LYS A 253 -18.87 -13.21 -5.58
C LYS A 253 -17.65 -14.07 -5.87
N GLN A 254 -17.03 -13.93 -7.04
CA GLN A 254 -15.76 -14.58 -7.36
C GLN A 254 -14.64 -14.12 -6.43
N LYS A 255 -14.50 -12.81 -6.18
CA LYS A 255 -13.54 -12.24 -5.23
C LYS A 255 -13.71 -12.86 -3.84
N LYS A 256 -14.94 -12.95 -3.31
CA LYS A 256 -15.20 -13.56 -1.99
C LYS A 256 -14.74 -15.02 -1.92
N LYS A 257 -15.02 -15.81 -2.96
CA LYS A 257 -14.56 -17.21 -3.04
C LYS A 257 -13.03 -17.33 -3.14
N LEU A 258 -12.40 -16.45 -3.92
CA LEU A 258 -10.94 -16.45 -4.07
C LEU A 258 -10.24 -15.99 -2.80
N LEU A 259 -10.83 -15.04 -2.06
CA LEU A 259 -10.30 -14.53 -0.80
C LEU A 259 -10.29 -15.60 0.30
N MET A 260 -11.27 -16.50 0.34
CA MET A 260 -11.27 -17.65 1.24
C MET A 260 -10.08 -18.58 0.92
N LYS A 261 -9.89 -18.93 -0.37
CA LYS A 261 -8.76 -19.75 -0.81
C LYS A 261 -7.41 -19.08 -0.56
N TYR A 262 -7.36 -17.76 -0.73
CA TYR A 262 -6.18 -16.94 -0.50
C TYR A 262 -5.75 -16.99 0.97
N ARG A 263 -6.70 -16.82 1.90
CA ARG A 263 -6.44 -16.95 3.35
C ARG A 263 -5.92 -18.33 3.72
N GLU A 264 -6.49 -19.39 3.13
CA GLU A 264 -6.03 -20.77 3.34
C GLU A 264 -4.64 -21.04 2.77
N SER A 265 -4.26 -20.33 1.70
CA SER A 265 -2.97 -20.48 1.02
C SER A 265 -1.84 -19.62 1.60
N SER A 266 -2.06 -18.93 2.72
CA SER A 266 -1.06 -18.05 3.33
C SER A 266 0.26 -18.80 3.54
N PRO A 267 1.40 -18.25 3.10
CA PRO A 267 2.71 -18.92 3.16
C PRO A 267 3.33 -18.80 4.56
N LYS A 268 2.56 -19.08 5.60
CA LYS A 268 3.05 -19.12 6.99
C LYS A 268 3.45 -20.54 7.35
N VAL A 269 4.51 -20.69 8.14
CA VAL A 269 4.92 -21.98 8.68
C VAL A 269 3.87 -22.44 9.70
N SER A 270 3.32 -23.64 9.51
CA SER A 270 2.34 -24.19 10.43
C SER A 270 2.99 -24.78 11.69
N TYR A 271 2.29 -24.76 12.83
CA TYR A 271 2.81 -25.39 14.07
C TYR A 271 3.11 -26.88 13.91
N ARG A 272 2.46 -27.56 12.96
CA ARG A 272 2.74 -28.96 12.62
C ARG A 272 4.11 -29.12 11.95
N GLU A 273 4.49 -28.18 11.11
CA GLU A 273 5.79 -28.20 10.43
C GLU A 273 6.93 -27.86 11.39
N ILE A 274 6.70 -26.90 12.29
CA ILE A 274 7.64 -26.59 13.37
C ILE A 274 7.82 -27.80 14.29
N ALA A 275 6.73 -28.47 14.65
CA ALA A 275 6.74 -29.71 15.42
C ALA A 275 7.55 -30.82 14.73
N LYS A 276 7.36 -31.00 13.42
CA LYS A 276 8.12 -31.96 12.61
C LYS A 276 9.61 -31.61 12.54
N LEU A 277 9.93 -30.33 12.35
CA LEU A 277 11.32 -29.84 12.25
C LEU A 277 12.09 -30.03 13.57
N LEU A 278 11.43 -29.71 14.68
CA LEU A 278 12.03 -29.73 16.01
C LEU A 278 11.85 -31.06 16.75
N ASP A 279 11.19 -32.04 16.13
CA ASP A 279 10.85 -33.35 16.70
C ASP A 279 10.16 -33.25 18.09
N VAL A 280 9.22 -32.30 18.21
CA VAL A 280 8.44 -32.06 19.44
C VAL A 280 6.94 -32.10 19.16
N SER A 281 6.14 -32.26 20.22
CA SER A 281 4.68 -32.22 20.10
C SER A 281 4.19 -30.81 19.71
N VAL A 282 3.07 -30.76 18.96
CA VAL A 282 2.41 -29.50 18.59
C VAL A 282 2.00 -28.68 19.84
N GLY A 283 1.64 -29.35 20.94
CA GLY A 283 1.31 -28.69 22.20
C GLY A 283 2.52 -28.00 22.85
N THR A 284 3.69 -28.62 22.75
CA THR A 284 4.97 -28.04 23.19
C THR A 284 5.32 -26.80 22.37
N VAL A 285 5.18 -26.89 21.04
CA VAL A 285 5.42 -25.77 20.11
C VAL A 285 4.51 -24.58 20.46
N SER A 286 3.21 -24.82 20.63
CA SER A 286 2.24 -23.77 20.95
C SER A 286 2.57 -23.07 22.28
N SER A 287 2.90 -23.84 23.31
CA SER A 287 3.25 -23.31 24.63
C SER A 287 4.54 -22.50 24.58
N LYS A 288 5.57 -23.01 23.89
CA LYS A 288 6.86 -22.32 23.72
C LYS A 288 6.73 -21.03 22.93
N ILE A 289 5.98 -21.03 21.83
CA ILE A 289 5.72 -19.82 21.04
C ILE A 289 4.94 -18.79 21.87
N LYS A 290 3.94 -19.22 22.64
CA LYS A 290 3.17 -18.31 23.50
C LYS A 290 4.06 -17.64 24.55
N ASN A 291 4.92 -18.42 25.21
CA ASN A 291 5.84 -17.91 26.23
C ASN A 291 6.92 -17.02 25.62
N ALA A 292 7.47 -17.40 24.46
CA ALA A 292 8.45 -16.61 23.73
C ALA A 292 7.86 -15.25 23.30
N LYS A 293 6.61 -15.21 22.83
CA LYS A 293 5.90 -13.96 22.52
C LYS A 293 5.66 -13.10 23.76
N ALA A 294 5.25 -13.70 24.88
CA ALA A 294 5.06 -12.97 26.14
C ALA A 294 6.37 -12.30 26.60
N ARG A 295 7.48 -13.04 26.57
CA ARG A 295 8.82 -12.53 26.91
C ARG A 295 9.29 -11.44 25.95
N LEU A 296 9.02 -11.60 24.65
CA LEU A 296 9.35 -10.57 23.66
C LEU A 296 8.58 -9.27 23.93
N ASN A 297 7.29 -9.37 24.27
CA ASN A 297 6.46 -8.22 24.62
C ASN A 297 6.92 -7.54 25.92
N GLU A 298 7.34 -8.32 26.93
CA GLU A 298 7.94 -7.76 28.15
C GLU A 298 9.19 -6.92 27.83
N ILE A 299 10.09 -7.47 27.01
CA ILE A 299 11.33 -6.78 26.62
C ILE A 299 11.04 -5.53 25.77
N LEU A 300 10.05 -5.59 24.88
CA LEU A 300 9.62 -4.44 24.07
C LEU A 300 9.04 -3.33 24.95
N ASN A 301 8.19 -3.68 25.91
CA ASN A 301 7.61 -2.71 26.85
C ASN A 301 8.67 -2.08 27.77
N ASP A 302 9.66 -2.87 28.22
CA ASP A 302 10.79 -2.34 28.99
C ASP A 302 11.63 -1.35 28.17
N THR A 303 11.82 -1.64 26.88
CA THR A 303 12.61 -0.78 25.99
C THR A 303 11.89 0.54 25.68
N GLN A 304 10.57 0.50 25.49
CA GLN A 304 9.74 1.71 25.34
C GLN A 304 9.65 2.55 26.63
N SER A 305 9.68 1.91 27.80
CA SER A 305 9.69 2.60 29.09
C SER A 305 11.01 3.33 29.35
N THR A 306 12.13 2.80 28.85
CA THR A 306 13.44 3.47 28.93
C THR A 306 13.60 4.64 27.97
N GLU A 307 12.93 4.62 26.81
CA GLU A 307 12.95 5.74 25.86
C GLU A 307 12.07 6.93 26.30
N GLN A 308 11.06 6.72 27.15
CA GLN A 308 10.24 7.80 27.71
C GLN A 308 10.88 8.53 28.91
N LEU A 309 12.01 8.02 29.43
CA LEU A 309 12.73 8.59 30.57
C LEU A 309 13.99 9.39 30.15
N ILE A 310 14.23 9.56 28.85
CA ILE A 310 15.29 10.39 28.26
C ILE A 310 14.65 11.58 27.56
#